data_AF-A0A920S2H0-F1
#
_entry.id   AF-A0A920S2H0-F1
#
_cell.length_a   1.000
_cell.length_b   1.000
_cell.length_c   1.000
_cell.angle_alpha   90.00
_cell.angle_beta   90.00
_cell.angle_gamma   90.00
#
_symmetry.space_group_name_H-M   'P 1'
#
loop_
_entity.id
_entity.type
_entity.pdbx_description
1 polymer ?
#
loop_
_entity_poly.entity_id
_entity_poly.type
_entity_poly.pdbx_seq_one_letter_code
_entity_poly.pdbx_strand_id
1 'polypeptide(L)'
;MEHKRRVLKAGGTSHLSKGGHSFIKEAKRAKKAVYGGEMSGHHYFRDFYYSDSGMIPWLLLLQNISNSGQPLSQLVDDRFQRYPLVAK
;
A
#
# COMPACT_ATOMS: atom_id res chain seq x y z
N MET A 1 6.73 9.66 -3.25
CA MET A 1 7.67 9.33 -4.36
C MET A 1 8.18 7.89 -4.29
N GLU A 2 8.49 7.36 -3.10
CA GLU A 2 8.89 5.94 -2.91
C GLU A 2 7.86 4.95 -3.46
N HIS A 3 6.60 5.02 -3.02
CA HIS A 3 5.59 4.02 -3.35
C HIS A 3 5.43 3.86 -4.87
N LYS A 4 5.47 4.98 -5.62
CA LYS A 4 5.48 4.99 -7.09
C LYS A 4 6.65 4.19 -7.66
N ARG A 5 7.87 4.33 -7.11
CA ARG A 5 9.04 3.55 -7.57
C ARG A 5 8.90 2.06 -7.29
N ARG A 6 8.36 1.65 -6.13
CA ARG A 6 8.14 0.22 -5.84
C ARG A 6 7.10 -0.38 -6.78
N VAL A 7 6.01 0.34 -7.01
CA VAL A 7 4.97 -0.08 -7.97
C VAL A 7 5.56 -0.26 -9.36
N LEU A 8 6.36 0.70 -9.85
CA LEU A 8 7.03 0.59 -11.15
C LEU A 8 8.03 -0.58 -11.21
N LYS A 9 8.86 -0.77 -10.17
CA LYS A 9 9.80 -1.91 -10.09
C LYS A 9 9.11 -3.26 -10.08
N ALA A 10 7.88 -3.33 -9.55
CA ALA A 10 7.04 -4.53 -9.58
C ALA A 10 6.23 -4.67 -10.88
N GLY A 11 6.48 -3.84 -11.90
CA GLY A 11 5.77 -3.88 -13.18
C GLY A 11 4.38 -3.22 -13.19
N GLY A 12 4.01 -2.53 -12.12
CA GLY A 12 2.73 -1.83 -11.99
C GLY A 12 2.78 -0.36 -12.42
N THR A 13 1.61 0.26 -12.51
CA THR A 13 1.46 1.71 -12.74
C THR A 13 0.89 2.39 -11.49
N SER A 14 1.46 3.52 -11.09
CA SER A 14 1.04 4.29 -9.91
C SER A 14 0.28 5.56 -10.33
N HIS A 15 -0.88 5.78 -9.72
CA HIS A 15 -1.66 7.00 -9.86
C HIS A 15 -1.76 7.73 -8.53
N LEU A 16 -1.57 9.04 -8.54
CA LEU A 16 -1.82 9.90 -7.37
C LEU A 16 -3.29 10.26 -7.34
N SER A 17 -3.85 10.36 -6.13
CA SER A 17 -5.22 10.79 -5.87
C SER A 17 -5.21 11.71 -4.65
N LYS A 18 -6.25 12.55 -4.54
CA LYS A 18 -6.57 13.22 -3.28
C LYS A 18 -6.87 12.16 -2.21
N GLY A 19 -6.38 12.39 -0.99
CA GLY A 19 -6.69 11.55 0.17
C GLY A 19 -8.14 11.70 0.61
N GLY A 20 -8.67 10.67 1.26
CA GLY A 20 -10.06 10.56 1.69
C GLY A 20 -10.79 9.41 0.98
N HIS A 21 -11.60 8.69 1.75
CA HIS A 21 -12.28 7.46 1.36
C HIS A 21 -13.04 7.56 0.02
N SER A 22 -13.84 8.61 -0.16
CA SER A 22 -14.62 8.81 -1.38
C SER A 22 -13.74 9.07 -2.61
N PHE A 23 -12.73 9.93 -2.48
CA PHE A 23 -11.82 10.27 -3.58
C PHE A 23 -10.99 9.06 -4.02
N ILE A 24 -10.48 8.27 -3.07
CA ILE A 24 -9.73 7.05 -3.37
C ILE A 24 -10.62 6.03 -4.08
N LYS A 25 -11.85 5.79 -3.59
CA LYS A 25 -12.79 4.87 -4.24
C LYS A 25 -13.12 5.28 -5.68
N GLU A 26 -13.39 6.56 -5.90
CA GLU A 26 -13.66 7.11 -7.24
C GLU A 26 -12.45 6.93 -8.16
N ALA A 27 -11.26 7.36 -7.72
CA ALA A 27 -10.04 7.24 -8.50
C ALA A 27 -9.71 5.78 -8.86
N LYS A 28 -9.91 4.85 -7.92
CA LYS A 28 -9.69 3.43 -8.17
C LYS A 28 -10.65 2.85 -9.20
N ARG A 29 -11.93 3.23 -9.16
CA ARG A 29 -12.93 2.79 -10.16
C ARG A 29 -12.58 3.32 -11.54
N ALA A 30 -12.27 4.62 -11.64
CA ALA A 30 -11.89 5.26 -12.89
C ALA A 30 -10.62 4.64 -13.52
N LYS A 31 -9.65 4.23 -12.70
CA LYS A 31 -8.39 3.62 -13.15
C LYS A 31 -8.37 2.10 -13.12
N LYS A 32 -9.48 1.45 -12.74
CA LYS A 32 -9.57 0.01 -12.49
C LYS A 32 -8.43 -0.54 -11.62
N ALA A 33 -7.98 0.26 -10.64
CA ALA A 33 -6.79 -0.03 -9.84
C ALA A 33 -7.04 -1.20 -8.86
N VAL A 34 -6.12 -2.18 -8.85
CA VAL A 34 -6.20 -3.38 -8.01
C VAL A 34 -6.09 -3.07 -6.51
N TYR A 35 -5.24 -2.10 -6.16
CA TYR A 35 -4.92 -1.70 -4.80
C TYR A 35 -4.88 -0.17 -4.68
N GLY A 36 -5.27 0.35 -3.51
CA GLY A 36 -5.06 1.74 -3.13
C GLY A 36 -4.70 1.80 -1.65
N GLY A 37 -3.87 2.75 -1.26
CA GLY A 37 -3.41 2.88 0.11
C GLY A 37 -3.19 4.34 0.50
N GLU A 38 -3.55 4.66 1.72
CA GLU A 38 -3.31 5.96 2.35
C GLU A 38 -2.29 5.83 3.47
N MET A 39 -1.53 6.90 3.74
CA MET A 39 -0.54 6.92 4.84
C MET A 39 -1.18 6.74 6.22
N SER A 40 -2.49 7.03 6.34
CA SER A 40 -3.31 6.80 7.54
C SER A 40 -3.63 5.32 7.81
N GLY A 41 -3.13 4.38 7.00
CA GLY A 41 -3.36 2.94 7.18
C GLY A 41 -4.63 2.39 6.51
N HIS A 42 -5.33 3.19 5.70
CA HIS A 42 -6.48 2.71 4.94
C HIS A 42 -6.02 2.01 3.66
N HIS A 43 -6.35 0.73 3.53
CA HIS A 43 -5.95 -0.14 2.42
C HIS A 43 -7.18 -0.65 1.66
N TYR A 44 -7.31 -0.29 0.40
CA TYR A 44 -8.47 -0.56 -0.46
C TYR A 44 -8.16 -1.65 -1.47
N PHE A 45 -9.07 -2.61 -1.68
CA PHE A 45 -8.86 -3.74 -2.59
C PHE A 45 -9.97 -3.79 -3.65
N ARG A 46 -9.60 -3.97 -4.93
CA ARG A 46 -10.59 -4.04 -6.04
C ARG A 46 -11.60 -5.15 -5.80
N ASP A 47 -11.09 -6.34 -5.50
CA ASP A 47 -11.89 -7.56 -5.37
C ASP A 47 -12.64 -7.61 -4.03
N PHE A 48 -12.43 -6.60 -3.18
CA PHE A 48 -13.25 -6.29 -2.00
C PHE A 48 -14.11 -5.05 -2.24
N TYR A 49 -14.77 -4.99 -3.39
CA TYR A 49 -15.69 -3.90 -3.79
C TYR A 49 -15.09 -2.49 -3.76
N TYR A 50 -13.77 -2.38 -3.95
CA TYR A 50 -13.01 -1.13 -3.76
C TYR A 50 -13.10 -0.56 -2.33
N SER A 51 -13.57 -1.32 -1.35
CA SER A 51 -13.62 -0.92 0.05
C SER A 51 -12.29 -1.16 0.74
N ASP A 52 -12.09 -0.44 1.84
CA ASP A 52 -10.96 -0.64 2.73
C ASP A 52 -11.17 -1.84 3.65
N SER A 53 -10.05 -2.44 4.06
CA SER A 53 -10.03 -3.51 5.04
C SER A 53 -8.72 -3.46 5.81
N GLY A 54 -8.79 -3.55 7.14
CA GLY A 54 -7.60 -3.76 7.97
C GLY A 54 -7.13 -5.22 8.02
N MET A 55 -8.02 -6.18 7.71
CA MET A 55 -7.71 -7.61 7.83
C MET A 55 -6.92 -8.14 6.63
N ILE A 56 -7.29 -7.76 5.41
CA ILE A 56 -6.60 -8.17 4.19
C ILE A 56 -5.10 -7.77 4.21
N PRO A 57 -4.70 -6.51 4.50
CA PRO A 57 -3.29 -6.13 4.53
C PRO A 57 -2.54 -6.85 5.65
N TRP A 58 -3.17 -7.11 6.80
CA TRP A 58 -2.56 -7.86 7.89
C TRP A 58 -2.24 -9.30 7.50
N LEU A 59 -3.19 -10.00 6.85
CA LEU A 59 -2.97 -11.36 6.37
C LEU A 59 -1.87 -11.42 5.29
N LEU A 60 -1.87 -10.46 4.36
CA LEU A 60 -0.81 -10.36 3.35
C LEU A 60 0.56 -10.09 4.00
N LEU A 61 0.61 -9.28 5.05
CA LEU A 61 1.85 -9.01 5.78
C LEU A 61 2.37 -10.27 6.48
N LEU A 62 1.50 -11.01 7.18
CA LEU A 62 1.86 -12.28 7.83
C LEU A 62 2.34 -13.31 6.82
N GLN A 63 1.70 -13.41 5.66
CA GLN A 63 2.16 -14.28 4.58
C GLN A 63 3.56 -13.89 4.10
N ASN A 64 3.83 -12.59 3.91
CA ASN A 64 5.16 -12.12 3.50
C ASN A 64 6.23 -12.40 4.58
N ILE A 65 5.91 -12.21 5.86
CA ILE A 65 6.80 -12.56 6.98
C ILE A 65 7.08 -14.07 6.95
N SER A 66 6.05 -14.90 6.87
CA SER A 66 6.18 -16.35 6.85
C SER A 66 7.00 -16.86 5.65
N ASN A 67 6.75 -16.33 4.44
CA ASN A 67 7.46 -16.73 3.22
C ASN A 67 8.92 -16.26 3.19
N SER A 68 9.24 -15.12 3.82
CA SER A 68 10.60 -14.57 3.84
C SER A 68 11.48 -15.18 4.91
N GLY A 69 10.89 -15.70 6.00
CA GLY A 69 11.61 -16.13 7.19
C GLY A 69 12.30 -15.00 7.96
N GLN A 70 12.07 -13.73 7.59
CA GLN A 70 12.68 -12.57 8.21
C GLN A 70 11.69 -11.87 9.15
N PRO A 71 12.16 -11.25 10.25
CA PRO A 71 11.31 -10.43 11.09
C PRO A 71 10.83 -9.20 10.33
N LEU A 72 9.64 -8.69 10.70
CA LEU A 72 9.04 -7.51 10.06
C LEU A 72 10.00 -6.32 10.05
N SER A 73 10.77 -6.11 11.13
CA SER A 73 11.74 -5.02 11.24
C SER A 73 12.72 -5.01 10.07
N GLN A 74 13.25 -6.15 9.66
CA GLN A 74 14.19 -6.24 8.54
C GLN A 74 13.52 -6.01 7.18
N LEU A 75 12.25 -6.41 7.02
CA LEU A 75 11.51 -6.20 5.78
C LEU A 75 11.23 -4.71 5.49
N VAL A 76 11.21 -3.88 6.52
CA VAL A 76 10.91 -2.45 6.43
C VAL A 76 12.11 -1.53 6.69
N ASP A 77 13.18 -2.02 7.35
CA ASP A 77 14.32 -1.22 7.82
C ASP A 77 14.95 -0.37 6.72
N ASP A 78 15.27 -1.00 5.59
CA ASP A 78 15.85 -0.30 4.45
C ASP A 78 14.96 0.85 3.93
N ARG A 79 13.63 0.76 4.08
CA ARG A 79 12.72 1.84 3.69
C ARG A 79 12.76 2.98 4.69
N PHE A 80 12.78 2.69 5.99
CA PHE A 80 12.96 3.71 7.02
C PHE A 80 14.27 4.47 6.84
N GLN A 81 15.36 3.78 6.48
CA GLN A 81 16.66 4.41 6.23
C GLN A 81 16.68 5.27 4.96
N ARG A 82 16.08 4.77 3.86
CA ARG A 82 16.07 5.50 2.58
C ARG A 82 15.07 6.64 2.51
N TYR A 83 13.98 6.55 3.27
CA TYR A 83 12.86 7.49 3.23
C TYR A 83 12.41 7.86 4.65
N PRO A 84 13.27 8.52 5.45
CA PRO A 84 12.90 8.93 6.78
C PRO A 84 11.72 9.91 6.72
N LEU A 85 10.63 9.56 7.41
CA LEU A 85 9.51 10.46 7.65
C LEU A 85 9.70 11.03 9.06
N VAL A 86 9.97 12.32 9.15
CA VAL A 86 9.90 13.04 10.42
C VAL A 86 8.43 13.30 10.71
N ALA A 87 7.90 12.66 11.75
CA ALA A 87 6.71 13.18 12.40
C ALA A 87 7.09 14.57 12.92
N LYS A 88 6.39 15.61 12.44
CA LYS A 88 6.46 16.92 13.10
C LYS A 88 5.80 16.84 14.46
#